data_AF-A0A536HPF0-F1
#
_entry.id   AF-A0A536HPF0-F1
#
_cell.length_a   1.000
_cell.length_b   1.000
_cell.length_c   1.000
_cell.angle_alpha   90.00
_cell.angle_beta   90.00
_cell.angle_gamma   90.00
#
_symmetry.space_group_name_H-M   'P 1'
#
loop_
_entity.id
_entity.type
_entity.pdbx_description
1 polymer ?
#
loop_
_entity_poly.entity_id
_entity_poly.type
_entity_poly.pdbx_seq_one_letter_code
_entity_poly.pdbx_strand_id
1 'polypeptide(L)'
;MKQPKLQFDHPTQTNASTFLQAIVASDPVAVWAHLSRETRGLLEGLYAARAGVALRNAAGVDGASGDARLAEMVAPLQTSILSALGGPEKIGGYGVSGARLADRNTAYVLLLPDFGDERVVTESDWRPSHLLAFVHESREWLLDLGKTSELSADAELPDLLGAMRR
;
A
#
# COMPACT_ATOMS: atom_id res chain seq x y z
N MET A 1 26.70 18.74 3.86
CA MET A 1 25.45 19.25 4.45
C MET A 1 24.83 18.13 5.28
N LYS A 2 24.43 18.36 6.54
CA LYS A 2 23.67 17.35 7.29
C LYS A 2 22.31 17.22 6.61
N GLN A 3 21.96 16.02 6.14
CA GLN A 3 20.62 15.76 5.65
C GLN A 3 19.62 16.06 6.77
N PRO A 4 18.55 16.83 6.52
CA PRO A 4 17.50 17.03 7.50
C PRO A 4 16.96 15.65 7.91
N LYS A 5 16.96 15.36 9.22
CA LYS A 5 16.27 14.17 9.73
C LYS A 5 14.78 14.42 9.54
N LEU A 6 14.17 13.78 8.55
CA LEU A 6 12.72 13.72 8.41
C LEU A 6 12.17 13.08 9.69
N GLN A 7 11.49 13.89 10.51
CA GLN A 7 10.81 13.41 11.70
C GLN A 7 9.39 13.03 11.27
N PHE A 8 9.12 11.72 11.24
CA PHE A 8 7.77 11.23 11.00
C PHE A 8 6.96 11.27 12.30
N ASP A 9 5.77 11.85 12.25
CA ASP A 9 4.88 11.94 13.41
C ASP A 9 4.23 10.61 13.78
N HIS A 10 4.22 9.63 12.87
CA HIS A 10 3.57 8.33 13.07
C HIS A 10 4.22 7.22 12.22
N PRO A 11 4.34 5.98 12.72
CA PRO A 11 5.00 4.87 12.00
C PRO A 11 4.41 4.56 10.62
N THR A 12 3.12 4.81 10.41
CA THR A 12 2.44 4.53 9.13
C THR A 12 3.00 5.35 7.95
N GLN A 13 3.60 6.51 8.21
CA GLN A 13 4.24 7.31 7.15
C GLN A 13 5.47 6.60 6.59
N THR A 14 6.30 6.06 7.50
CA THR A 14 7.43 5.23 7.14
C THR A 14 6.95 3.97 6.43
N ASN A 15 5.94 3.28 6.98
CA ASN A 15 5.42 2.03 6.41
C ASN A 15 4.84 2.23 5.00
N ALA A 16 4.15 3.36 4.75
CA ALA A 16 3.69 3.72 3.41
C ALA A 16 4.84 3.91 2.44
N SER A 17 5.86 4.67 2.83
CA SER A 17 7.03 4.94 1.99
C SER A 17 7.80 3.65 1.67
N THR A 18 8.03 2.80 2.67
CA THR A 18 8.77 1.53 2.48
C THR A 18 7.94 0.52 1.69
N PHE A 19 6.63 0.46 1.89
CA PHE A 19 5.74 -0.37 1.07
C PHE A 19 5.78 0.04 -0.40
N LEU A 20 5.65 1.34 -0.70
CA LEU A 20 5.72 1.86 -2.07
C LEU A 20 7.09 1.57 -2.71
N GLN A 21 8.17 1.68 -1.94
CA GLN A 21 9.50 1.28 -2.40
C GLN A 21 9.59 -0.23 -2.69
N ALA A 22 8.98 -1.09 -1.87
CA ALA A 22 8.93 -2.53 -2.11
C ALA A 22 8.15 -2.88 -3.39
N ILE A 23 7.05 -2.16 -3.66
CA ILE A 23 6.29 -2.26 -4.91
C ILE A 23 7.16 -1.89 -6.11
N VAL A 24 7.92 -0.80 -6.04
CA VAL A 24 8.83 -0.40 -7.13
C VAL A 24 9.98 -1.41 -7.30
N ALA A 25 10.54 -1.89 -6.20
CA ALA A 25 11.65 -2.85 -6.20
C ALA A 25 11.24 -4.25 -6.67
N SER A 26 9.94 -4.51 -6.86
CA SER A 26 9.40 -5.83 -7.17
C SER A 26 9.85 -6.89 -6.15
N ASP A 27 9.80 -6.53 -4.86
CA ASP A 27 10.18 -7.42 -3.75
C ASP A 27 8.92 -7.99 -3.08
N PRO A 28 8.50 -9.23 -3.43
CA PRO A 28 7.26 -9.80 -2.92
C PRO A 28 7.32 -10.04 -1.41
N VAL A 29 8.51 -10.32 -0.86
CA VAL A 29 8.71 -10.57 0.57
C VAL A 29 8.51 -9.27 1.34
N ALA A 30 9.14 -8.18 0.90
CA ALA A 30 8.98 -6.87 1.53
C ALA A 30 7.54 -6.35 1.39
N VAL A 31 6.91 -6.55 0.22
CA VAL A 31 5.49 -6.19 0.03
C VAL A 31 4.62 -6.96 1.02
N TRP A 32 4.74 -8.28 1.09
CA TRP A 32 3.93 -9.14 1.96
C TRP A 32 4.06 -8.77 3.43
N ALA A 33 5.29 -8.47 3.88
CA ALA A 33 5.57 -8.08 5.26
C ALA A 33 4.78 -6.85 5.71
N HIS A 34 4.47 -5.93 4.80
CA HIS A 34 3.69 -4.73 5.09
C HIS A 34 2.16 -4.94 5.09
N LEU A 35 1.65 -6.07 4.62
CA LEU A 35 0.21 -6.30 4.48
C LEU A 35 -0.42 -6.85 5.76
N SER A 36 -1.65 -6.40 6.04
CA SER A 36 -2.49 -6.94 7.11
C SER A 36 -2.85 -8.40 6.86
N ARG A 37 -3.21 -9.13 7.90
CA ARG A 37 -3.73 -10.50 7.79
C ARG A 37 -4.94 -10.60 6.87
N GLU A 38 -5.87 -9.65 6.96
CA GLU A 38 -7.06 -9.62 6.10
C GLU A 38 -6.66 -9.48 4.63
N THR A 39 -5.72 -8.58 4.35
CA THR A 39 -5.20 -8.37 3.00
C THR A 39 -4.47 -9.61 2.48
N ARG A 40 -3.65 -10.26 3.30
CA ARG A 40 -2.98 -11.52 2.91
C ARG A 40 -3.99 -12.60 2.59
N GLY A 41 -5.03 -12.77 3.41
CA GLY A 41 -6.11 -13.73 3.16
C GLY A 41 -6.86 -13.45 1.86
N LEU A 42 -7.10 -12.18 1.52
CA LEU A 42 -7.66 -11.79 0.23
C LEU A 42 -6.76 -12.23 -0.93
N LEU A 43 -5.45 -11.96 -0.85
CA LEU A 43 -4.50 -12.34 -1.90
C LEU A 43 -4.38 -13.85 -2.07
N GLU A 44 -4.37 -14.60 -0.97
CA GLU A 44 -4.40 -16.07 -0.97
C GLU A 44 -5.67 -16.60 -1.66
N GLY A 45 -6.84 -16.01 -1.37
CA GLY A 45 -8.11 -16.35 -2.01
C GLY A 45 -8.13 -16.04 -3.51
N LEU A 46 -7.65 -14.86 -3.91
CA LEU A 46 -7.54 -14.47 -5.32
C LEU A 46 -6.57 -15.38 -6.09
N TYR A 47 -5.46 -15.76 -5.46
CA TYR A 47 -4.54 -16.74 -6.02
C TYR A 47 -5.19 -18.11 -6.16
N ALA A 48 -5.87 -18.61 -5.13
CA ALA A 48 -6.55 -19.89 -5.17
C ALA A 48 -7.55 -19.98 -6.34
N ALA A 49 -8.34 -18.93 -6.53
CA ALA A 49 -9.30 -18.81 -7.62
C ALA A 49 -8.60 -18.82 -9.00
N ARG A 50 -7.54 -18.03 -9.17
CA ARG A 50 -6.79 -17.93 -10.43
C ARG A 50 -6.03 -19.20 -10.79
N ALA A 51 -5.42 -19.85 -9.80
CA ALA A 51 -4.64 -21.07 -9.97
C ALA A 51 -5.51 -22.34 -10.01
N GLY A 52 -6.82 -22.23 -9.72
CA GLY A 52 -7.73 -23.38 -9.71
C GLY A 52 -7.44 -24.37 -8.57
N VAL A 53 -6.92 -23.90 -7.44
CA VAL A 53 -6.56 -24.74 -6.28
C VAL A 53 -7.48 -24.48 -5.10
N ALA A 54 -7.63 -25.47 -4.22
CA ALA A 54 -8.37 -25.28 -2.97
C ALA A 54 -7.65 -24.25 -2.07
N LEU A 55 -8.41 -23.40 -1.36
CA LEU A 55 -7.85 -22.35 -0.49
C LEU A 55 -6.84 -22.89 0.53
N ARG A 56 -7.09 -24.07 1.12
CA ARG A 56 -6.15 -24.73 2.06
C ARG A 56 -4.77 -25.03 1.46
N ASN A 57 -4.67 -25.12 0.13
CA ASN A 57 -3.42 -25.35 -0.60
C ASN A 57 -2.78 -24.02 -1.07
N ALA A 58 -3.53 -22.92 -1.05
CA ALA A 58 -3.04 -21.57 -1.36
C ALA A 58 -2.63 -20.81 -0.09
N ALA A 59 -3.28 -21.10 1.04
CA ALA A 59 -3.10 -20.37 2.29
C ALA A 59 -1.79 -20.73 3.01
N GLY A 60 -1.46 -19.90 4.01
CA GLY A 60 -0.35 -20.13 4.92
C GLY A 60 0.99 -19.80 4.29
N VAL A 61 1.03 -18.85 3.35
CA VAL A 61 2.28 -18.35 2.80
C VAL A 61 2.99 -17.55 3.88
N ASP A 62 4.06 -18.15 4.41
CA ASP A 62 4.97 -17.44 5.29
C ASP A 62 5.77 -16.42 4.47
N GLY A 63 5.98 -15.23 5.02
CA GLY A 63 6.76 -14.17 4.36
C GLY A 63 8.25 -14.49 4.25
N ALA A 64 8.67 -15.69 4.64
CA ALA A 64 10.04 -16.15 4.47
C ALA A 64 10.38 -16.38 2.99
N SER A 65 11.59 -15.98 2.60
CA SER A 65 12.11 -16.20 1.25
C SER A 65 12.09 -17.69 0.91
N GLY A 66 11.33 -18.09 -0.11
CA GLY A 66 11.34 -19.47 -0.62
C GLY A 66 10.00 -20.00 -1.13
N ASP A 67 8.88 -19.37 -0.74
CA ASP A 67 7.58 -19.77 -1.30
C ASP A 67 7.37 -19.17 -2.69
N ALA A 68 7.42 -20.02 -3.71
CA ALA A 68 7.24 -19.62 -5.10
C ALA A 68 5.87 -18.95 -5.36
N ARG A 69 4.85 -19.28 -4.56
CA ARG A 69 3.49 -18.72 -4.70
C ARG A 69 3.46 -17.23 -4.37
N LEU A 70 4.38 -16.75 -3.53
CA LEU A 70 4.36 -15.38 -3.04
C LEU A 70 4.50 -14.35 -4.17
N ALA A 71 5.42 -14.60 -5.11
CA ALA A 71 5.58 -13.74 -6.28
C ALA A 71 4.30 -13.70 -7.14
N GLU A 72 3.67 -14.86 -7.34
CA GLU A 72 2.42 -14.96 -8.11
C GLU A 72 1.23 -14.29 -7.40
N MET A 73 1.22 -14.27 -6.07
CA MET A 73 0.20 -13.58 -5.26
C MET A 73 0.36 -12.07 -5.31
N VAL A 74 1.60 -11.57 -5.24
CA VAL A 74 1.90 -10.13 -5.18
C VAL A 74 1.91 -9.48 -6.56
N ALA A 75 2.26 -10.18 -7.63
CA ALA A 75 2.38 -9.57 -8.96
C ALA A 75 1.11 -8.84 -9.46
N PRO A 76 -0.12 -9.36 -9.27
CA PRO A 76 -1.34 -8.61 -9.62
C PRO A 76 -1.52 -7.33 -8.80
N LEU A 77 -1.18 -7.36 -7.51
CA LEU A 77 -1.22 -6.19 -6.63
C LEU A 77 -0.23 -5.13 -7.07
N GLN A 78 1.00 -5.55 -7.35
CA GLN A 78 2.03 -4.67 -7.87
C GLN A 78 1.59 -4.00 -9.17
N THR A 79 1.04 -4.78 -10.11
CA THR A 79 0.54 -4.26 -11.39
C THR A 79 -0.58 -3.24 -11.18
N SER A 80 -1.53 -3.52 -10.28
CA SER A 80 -2.63 -2.61 -9.96
C SER A 80 -2.12 -1.29 -9.39
N ILE A 81 -1.23 -1.34 -8.39
CA ILE A 81 -0.67 -0.14 -7.75
C ILE A 81 0.16 0.68 -8.73
N LEU A 82 1.06 0.05 -9.49
CA LEU A 82 1.88 0.73 -10.50
C LEU A 82 1.00 1.40 -11.56
N SER A 83 -0.06 0.72 -12.03
CA SER A 83 -1.00 1.30 -12.99
C SER A 83 -1.78 2.47 -12.40
N ALA A 84 -2.22 2.39 -11.15
CA ALA A 84 -3.01 3.45 -10.51
C ALA A 84 -2.15 4.69 -10.22
N LEU A 85 -0.90 4.48 -9.81
CA LEU A 85 0.03 5.56 -9.49
C LEU A 85 0.78 6.14 -10.71
N GLY A 86 0.55 5.57 -11.90
CA GLY A 86 1.07 6.08 -13.16
C GLY A 86 2.51 5.67 -13.48
N GLY A 87 2.97 4.52 -12.98
CA GLY A 87 4.27 3.93 -13.27
C GLY A 87 5.28 3.98 -12.11
N PRO A 88 6.32 3.11 -12.13
CA PRO A 88 7.34 3.06 -11.08
C PRO A 88 8.12 4.38 -10.93
N GLU A 89 8.35 5.10 -12.02
CA GLU A 89 9.05 6.38 -12.05
C GLU A 89 8.33 7.50 -11.29
N LYS A 90 7.00 7.42 -11.20
CA LYS A 90 6.18 8.44 -10.52
C LYS A 90 6.06 8.21 -9.02
N ILE A 91 6.22 6.96 -8.56
CA ILE A 91 6.04 6.62 -7.14
C ILE A 91 6.99 7.40 -6.23
N GLY A 92 8.25 7.60 -6.68
CA GLY A 92 9.22 8.39 -5.92
C GLY A 92 8.89 9.88 -5.77
N GLY A 93 7.96 10.40 -6.58
CA GLY A 93 7.52 11.79 -6.54
C GLY A 93 6.36 12.05 -5.57
N TYR A 94 5.66 11.02 -5.09
CA TYR A 94 4.53 11.23 -4.17
C TYR A 94 5.01 11.66 -2.78
N GLY A 95 4.38 12.70 -2.26
CA GLY A 95 4.48 13.05 -0.84
C GLY A 95 3.61 12.13 0.01
N VAL A 96 4.11 11.70 1.17
CA VAL A 96 3.29 11.01 2.18
C VAL A 96 2.89 12.01 3.25
N SER A 97 1.59 12.22 3.45
CA SER A 97 1.10 13.15 4.46
C SER A 97 1.35 12.65 5.89
N GLY A 98 1.22 13.56 6.86
CA GLY A 98 1.05 13.17 8.26
C GLY A 98 -0.12 12.18 8.42
N ALA A 99 0.05 11.18 9.28
CA ALA A 99 -0.98 10.19 9.52
C ALA A 99 -2.22 10.79 10.19
N ARG A 100 -3.37 10.19 9.93
CA ARG A 100 -4.65 10.50 10.56
C ARG A 100 -5.21 9.23 11.19
N LEU A 101 -5.67 9.33 12.44
CA LEU A 101 -6.34 8.24 13.12
C LEU A 101 -7.83 8.31 12.79
N ALA A 102 -8.36 7.27 12.16
CA ALA A 102 -9.81 7.11 11.98
C ALA A 102 -10.44 6.58 13.28
N ASP A 103 -9.73 5.67 13.96
CA ASP A 103 -10.07 5.18 15.29
C ASP A 103 -8.80 4.71 16.03
N ARG A 104 -8.95 3.98 17.14
CA ARG A 104 -7.82 3.50 17.97
C ARG A 104 -6.89 2.53 17.22
N ASN A 105 -7.43 1.75 16.30
CA ASN A 105 -6.75 0.67 15.59
C ASN A 105 -6.65 0.93 14.08
N THR A 106 -7.22 2.02 13.57
CA THR A 106 -7.20 2.36 12.15
C THR A 106 -6.58 3.74 11.94
N ALA A 107 -5.58 3.80 11.07
CA ALA A 107 -4.94 5.03 10.64
C ALA A 107 -4.90 5.08 9.11
N TYR A 108 -4.77 6.26 8.53
CA TYR A 108 -4.50 6.41 7.10
C TYR A 108 -3.49 7.52 6.85
N VAL A 109 -2.84 7.44 5.69
CA VAL A 109 -2.02 8.52 5.14
C VAL A 109 -2.53 8.86 3.75
N LEU A 110 -2.36 10.10 3.34
CA LEU A 110 -2.71 10.59 2.03
C LEU A 110 -1.44 10.59 1.16
N LEU A 111 -1.58 10.15 -0.08
CA LEU A 111 -0.54 10.28 -1.10
C LEU A 111 -0.79 11.59 -1.85
N LEU A 112 0.10 12.55 -1.64
CA LEU A 112 0.07 13.84 -2.30
C LEU A 112 0.78 13.73 -3.65
N PRO A 113 0.26 14.34 -4.72
CA PRO A 113 0.88 14.28 -6.03
C PRO A 113 2.29 14.87 -6.02
N ASP A 114 3.09 14.52 -7.03
CA ASP A 114 4.39 15.16 -7.25
C ASP A 114 4.18 16.63 -7.62
N PHE A 115 4.72 17.51 -6.79
CA PHE A 115 4.67 18.96 -6.97
C PHE A 115 5.88 19.50 -7.75
N GLY A 116 6.79 18.63 -8.19
CA GLY A 116 8.03 18.99 -8.86
C GLY A 116 8.97 19.82 -7.98
N ASP A 117 9.77 20.67 -8.62
CA ASP A 117 10.70 21.57 -7.91
C ASP A 117 9.99 22.74 -7.19
N GLU A 118 8.69 22.94 -7.44
CA GLU A 118 7.91 24.01 -6.83
C GLU A 118 7.52 23.66 -5.39
N ARG A 119 8.20 24.31 -4.44
CA ARG A 119 7.98 24.12 -3.00
C ARG A 119 6.79 24.89 -2.44
N VAL A 120 6.11 25.68 -3.28
CA VAL A 120 4.94 26.49 -2.91
C VAL A 120 3.87 26.21 -3.93
N VAL A 121 2.95 25.34 -3.55
CA VAL A 121 1.81 24.94 -4.37
C VAL A 121 0.52 25.51 -3.79
N THR A 122 -0.44 25.81 -4.65
CA THR A 122 -1.71 26.41 -4.23
C THR A 122 -2.60 25.36 -3.55
N GLU A 123 -3.55 25.78 -2.72
CA GLU A 123 -4.47 24.85 -2.04
C GLU A 123 -5.24 23.96 -3.03
N SER A 124 -5.49 24.43 -4.26
CA SER A 124 -6.09 23.62 -5.33
C SER A 124 -5.21 22.47 -5.80
N ASP A 125 -3.88 22.59 -5.69
CA ASP A 125 -2.92 21.56 -6.08
C ASP A 125 -2.73 20.52 -4.97
N TRP A 126 -3.05 20.87 -3.72
CA TRP A 126 -2.91 20.02 -2.53
C TRP A 126 -3.89 18.85 -2.44
N ARG A 127 -4.68 18.58 -3.49
CA ARG A 127 -5.65 17.49 -3.47
C ARG A 127 -4.93 16.15 -3.35
N PRO A 128 -5.26 15.33 -2.34
CA PRO A 128 -4.76 13.97 -2.25
C PRO A 128 -5.06 13.21 -3.54
N SER A 129 -4.07 12.50 -4.04
CA SER A 129 -4.24 11.65 -5.21
C SER A 129 -4.86 10.31 -4.83
N HIS A 130 -4.43 9.75 -3.69
CA HIS A 130 -4.79 8.43 -3.19
C HIS A 130 -4.61 8.41 -1.67
N LEU A 131 -4.98 7.30 -1.05
CA LEU A 131 -4.71 7.05 0.36
C LEU A 131 -4.23 5.62 0.58
N LEU A 132 -3.60 5.40 1.74
CA LEU A 132 -3.22 4.08 2.25
C LEU A 132 -3.73 3.96 3.69
N ALA A 133 -4.57 2.96 3.93
CA ALA A 133 -5.12 2.67 5.25
C ALA A 133 -4.28 1.58 5.95
N PHE A 134 -4.12 1.73 7.24
CA PHE A 134 -3.35 0.85 8.10
C PHE A 134 -4.20 0.42 9.29
N VAL A 135 -4.10 -0.86 9.64
CA VAL A 135 -4.69 -1.42 10.85
C VAL A 135 -3.58 -1.79 11.83
N HIS A 136 -3.83 -1.59 13.11
CA HIS A 136 -2.91 -1.94 14.17
C HIS A 136 -3.16 -3.39 14.62
N GLU A 137 -2.32 -4.31 14.18
CA GLU A 137 -2.39 -5.73 14.53
C GLU A 137 -1.02 -6.25 14.99
N SER A 138 -0.99 -7.17 15.95
CA SER A 138 0.26 -7.76 16.47
C SER A 138 1.33 -6.74 16.92
N ARG A 139 0.90 -5.55 17.38
CA ARG A 139 1.76 -4.40 17.79
C ARG A 139 2.44 -3.66 16.64
N GLU A 140 1.98 -3.88 15.41
CA GLU A 140 2.48 -3.24 14.20
C GLU A 140 1.34 -2.57 13.44
N TRP A 141 1.68 -1.56 12.65
CA TRP A 141 0.73 -0.94 11.72
C TRP A 141 0.91 -1.54 10.33
N LEU A 142 -0.07 -2.30 9.87
CA LEU A 142 -0.01 -3.02 8.60
C LEU A 142 -1.03 -2.49 7.62
N LEU A 143 -0.65 -2.42 6.35
CA LEU A 143 -1.47 -1.91 5.27
C LEU A 143 -2.67 -2.80 5.06
N ASP A 144 -3.86 -2.22 5.13
CA ASP A 144 -5.11 -2.92 4.88
C ASP A 144 -5.76 -2.42 3.59
N LEU A 145 -5.76 -3.28 2.59
CA LEU A 145 -6.24 -2.98 1.25
C LEU A 145 -7.78 -2.91 1.20
N GLY A 146 -8.47 -3.71 2.01
CA GLY A 146 -9.92 -3.61 2.17
C GLY A 146 -10.34 -2.25 2.70
N LYS A 147 -9.71 -1.82 3.80
CA LYS A 147 -9.92 -0.50 4.42
C LYS A 147 -9.46 0.65 3.53
N THR A 148 -8.39 0.46 2.78
CA THR A 148 -7.92 1.46 1.80
C THR A 148 -9.00 1.74 0.77
N SER A 149 -9.62 0.70 0.23
CA SER A 149 -10.72 0.83 -0.76
C SER A 149 -11.97 1.47 -0.15
N GLU A 150 -12.37 1.07 1.06
CA GLU A 150 -13.51 1.66 1.80
C GLU A 150 -13.32 3.16 2.03
N LEU A 151 -12.19 3.55 2.63
CA LEU A 151 -11.89 4.96 2.91
C LEU A 151 -11.69 5.77 1.62
N SER A 152 -11.20 5.15 0.54
CA SER A 152 -11.04 5.84 -0.74
C SER A 152 -12.40 6.18 -1.34
N ALA A 153 -13.35 5.24 -1.29
CA ALA A 153 -14.71 5.48 -1.74
C ALA A 153 -15.39 6.61 -0.94
N ASP A 154 -15.27 6.59 0.39
CA ASP A 154 -15.82 7.64 1.26
C ASP A 154 -15.22 9.02 1.00
N ALA A 155 -13.94 9.07 0.61
CA ALA A 155 -13.21 10.29 0.30
C ALA A 155 -13.30 10.71 -1.18
N GLU A 156 -14.06 9.98 -2.01
CA GLU A 156 -14.12 10.16 -3.47
C GLU A 156 -12.74 10.11 -4.16
N LEU A 157 -11.83 9.30 -3.62
CA LEU A 157 -10.49 9.07 -4.14
C LEU A 157 -10.41 7.78 -4.97
N PRO A 158 -9.50 7.70 -5.98
CA PRO A 158 -9.27 6.49 -6.74
C PRO A 158 -8.87 5.29 -5.88
N ASP A 159 -9.45 4.12 -6.17
CA ASP A 159 -9.10 2.86 -5.51
C ASP A 159 -7.85 2.23 -6.15
N LEU A 160 -6.79 2.08 -5.36
CA LEU A 160 -5.54 1.41 -5.78
C LEU A 160 -5.74 -0.06 -6.19
N LEU A 161 -6.85 -0.69 -5.80
CA LEU A 161 -7.19 -2.08 -6.09
C LEU A 161 -8.22 -2.24 -7.20
N GLY A 162 -8.68 -1.15 -7.81
CA GLY A 162 -9.77 -1.18 -8.77
C GLY A 162 -9.53 -2.15 -9.94
N ALA A 163 -8.27 -2.44 -10.27
CA ALA A 163 -7.89 -3.40 -11.32
C ALA A 163 -7.83 -4.87 -10.85
N MET A 164 -7.61 -5.14 -9.56
CA MET A 164 -7.54 -6.52 -9.03
C MET A 164 -8.90 -7.17 -8.84
N ARG A 165 -9.96 -6.37 -8.69
CA ARG A 165 -11.33 -6.84 -8.43
C ARG A 165 -12.16 -7.08 -9.70
N ARG A 166 -11.58 -6.82 -10.88
CA ARG A 166 -12.21 -7.03 -12.19
C ARG A 166 -11.69 -8.31 -12.83
#